data_AF-A0A9N9ETG9-F1
#
_entry.id   AF-A0A9N9ETG9-F1
#
_cell.length_a   1.000
_cell.length_b   1.000
_cell.length_c   1.000
_cell.angle_alpha   90.00
_cell.angle_beta   90.00
_cell.angle_gamma   90.00
#
_symmetry.space_group_name_H-M   'P 1'
#
loop_
_entity.id
_entity.type
_entity.pdbx_description
1 polymer ?
#
loop_
_entity_poly.entity_id
_entity_poly.type
_entity_poly.pdbx_seq_one_letter_code
_entity_poly.pdbx_strand_id
1 'polypeptide(L)'
;RVTLLGDAVHAMNPVLGLGTNNAFQDADLLSQALINYSSEEPISCIQEYENEMRKRSTVDVLKSRSMALNMSAPVGLLRTFIRNCSLKFTNFILNFSSIFRKYIE
;
A
#
# COMPACT_ATOMS: atom_id res chain seq x y z
N ARG A 1 -23.41 15.65 2.12
CA ARG A 1 -22.15 15.37 2.86
C ARG A 1 -21.09 14.95 1.84
N VAL A 2 -19.82 15.26 2.09
CA VAL A 2 -18.69 14.88 1.23
C VAL A 2 -17.67 14.15 2.09
N THR A 3 -17.08 13.07 1.57
CA THR A 3 -15.96 12.35 2.18
C THR A 3 -14.91 12.04 1.11
N LEU A 4 -13.73 11.58 1.51
CA LEU A 4 -12.57 11.34 0.64
C LEU A 4 -12.03 9.93 0.87
N LEU A 5 -11.47 9.33 -0.18
CA LEU A 5 -10.84 8.02 -0.15
C LEU A 5 -9.53 8.01 -0.95
N GLY A 6 -8.70 6.98 -0.77
CA GLY A 6 -7.46 6.81 -1.51
C GLY A 6 -6.45 7.94 -1.25
N ASP A 7 -5.65 8.29 -2.26
CA ASP A 7 -4.61 9.32 -2.13
C ASP A 7 -5.14 10.69 -1.72
N ALA A 8 -6.42 10.99 -2.00
CA ALA A 8 -7.04 12.24 -1.56
C ALA A 8 -7.13 12.37 -0.04
N VAL A 9 -7.10 11.25 0.71
CA VAL A 9 -7.19 11.26 2.17
C VAL A 9 -5.94 10.69 2.86
N HIS A 10 -5.23 9.76 2.23
CA HIS A 10 -4.06 9.10 2.83
C HIS A 10 -2.91 8.84 1.86
N ALA A 11 -2.58 9.82 1.02
CA ALA A 11 -1.37 9.77 0.19
C ALA A 11 -0.13 9.31 0.99
N MET A 12 0.56 8.30 0.46
CA MET A 12 1.67 7.64 1.15
C MET A 12 2.83 7.35 0.19
N ASN A 13 4.01 7.07 0.75
CA ASN A 13 5.17 6.71 -0.07
C ASN A 13 4.94 5.33 -0.75
N PRO A 14 5.25 5.18 -2.06
CA PRO A 14 4.95 3.95 -2.79
C PRO A 14 5.88 2.77 -2.46
N VAL A 15 6.92 2.97 -1.64
CA VAL A 15 7.96 1.96 -1.33
C VAL A 15 7.43 0.60 -0.88
N LEU A 16 6.26 0.56 -0.22
CA LEU A 16 5.65 -0.69 0.24
C LEU A 16 4.53 -1.21 -0.67
N GLY A 17 4.15 -0.47 -1.72
CA GLY A 17 3.07 -0.86 -2.62
C GLY A 17 1.68 -0.93 -1.97
N LEU A 18 1.45 -0.19 -0.87
CA LEU A 18 0.22 -0.30 -0.07
C LEU A 18 -0.94 0.61 -0.53
N GLY A 19 -0.65 1.65 -1.30
CA GLY A 19 -1.63 2.71 -1.63
C GLY A 19 -2.89 2.17 -2.34
N THR A 20 -2.71 1.44 -3.43
CA THR A 20 -3.85 0.91 -4.22
C THR A 20 -4.72 -0.05 -3.42
N ASN A 21 -4.12 -0.94 -2.62
CA ASN A 21 -4.88 -1.86 -1.78
C ASN A 21 -5.68 -1.11 -0.71
N ASN A 22 -5.10 -0.06 -0.11
CA ASN A 22 -5.82 0.80 0.83
C ASN A 22 -7.00 1.52 0.15
N ALA A 23 -6.82 2.02 -1.08
CA ALA A 23 -7.88 2.68 -1.84
C ALA A 23 -9.03 1.70 -2.22
N PHE A 24 -8.72 0.45 -2.57
CA PHE A 24 -9.76 -0.56 -2.81
C PHE A 24 -10.54 -0.92 -1.55
N GLN A 25 -9.87 -1.05 -0.41
CA GLN A 25 -10.55 -1.27 0.87
C GLN A 25 -11.43 -0.09 1.25
N ASP A 26 -11.00 1.14 0.99
CA ASP A 26 -11.86 2.31 1.21
C ASP A 26 -13.11 2.26 0.35
N ALA A 27 -12.98 1.91 -0.93
CA ALA A 27 -14.10 1.83 -1.85
C ALA A 27 -15.13 0.78 -1.42
N ASP A 28 -14.68 -0.39 -0.96
CA ASP A 28 -15.54 -1.45 -0.44
C ASP A 28 -16.30 -0.99 0.82
N LEU A 29 -15.58 -0.50 1.83
CA LEU A 29 -16.18 -0.08 3.10
C LEU A 29 -17.09 1.14 2.94
N LEU A 30 -16.70 2.12 2.12
CA LEU A 30 -17.56 3.26 1.81
C LEU A 30 -18.80 2.82 1.03
N SER A 31 -18.68 1.88 0.09
CA SER A 31 -19.85 1.32 -0.61
C SER A 31 -20.81 0.63 0.36
N GLN A 32 -20.30 -0.17 1.30
CA GLN A 32 -21.12 -0.83 2.31
C GLN A 32 -21.82 0.18 3.24
N ALA A 33 -21.11 1.24 3.66
CA ALA A 33 -21.70 2.34 4.41
C ALA A 33 -22.85 2.98 3.63
N LEU A 34 -22.62 3.33 2.36
CA LEU A 34 -23.64 3.97 1.51
C LEU A 34 -24.87 3.09 1.23
N ILE A 35 -24.72 1.77 1.17
CA ILE A 35 -25.87 0.84 1.07
C ILE A 35 -26.74 0.90 2.33
N ASN A 36 -26.11 1.01 3.50
CA ASN A 36 -26.78 1.10 4.80
C ASN A 36 -27.21 2.53 5.14
N TYR A 37 -27.17 3.46 4.17
CA TYR A 37 -27.51 4.85 4.38
C TYR A 37 -28.99 5.02 4.77
N SER A 38 -29.22 5.72 5.87
CA SER A 38 -30.54 6.22 6.26
C SER A 38 -30.56 7.75 6.20
N SER A 39 -31.65 8.32 5.67
CA SER A 39 -31.87 9.78 5.66
C SER A 39 -31.99 10.39 7.06
N GLU A 40 -32.27 9.57 8.07
CA GLU A 40 -32.38 10.00 9.47
C GLU A 40 -31.00 10.14 10.13
N GLU A 41 -30.02 9.31 9.75
CA GLU A 41 -28.65 9.33 10.30
C GLU A 41 -27.53 9.35 9.24
N PRO A 42 -27.53 10.34 8.32
CA PRO A 42 -26.56 10.40 7.23
C PRO A 42 -25.11 10.61 7.69
N ILE A 43 -24.92 11.11 8.92
CA ILE A 43 -23.62 11.37 9.53
C ILE A 43 -22.99 10.08 10.06
N SER A 44 -23.78 9.29 10.78
CA SER A 44 -23.34 8.06 11.45
C SER A 44 -22.79 7.04 10.45
N CYS A 45 -23.53 6.85 9.36
CA CYS A 45 -23.21 5.93 8.26
C CYS A 45 -21.79 6.14 7.68
N ILE A 46 -21.41 7.38 7.31
CA ILE A 46 -20.10 7.67 6.72
C ILE A 46 -18.99 7.70 7.80
N GLN A 47 -19.34 8.05 9.04
CA GLN A 47 -18.38 8.20 10.13
C GLN A 47 -17.72 6.87 10.53
N GLU A 48 -18.43 5.75 10.41
CA GLU A 48 -17.86 4.41 10.65
C GLU A 48 -16.71 4.11 9.68
N TYR A 49 -16.96 4.32 8.38
CA TYR A 49 -15.92 4.23 7.34
C TYR A 49 -14.74 5.16 7.65
N GLU A 50 -14.99 6.44 7.94
CA GLU A 50 -13.93 7.43 8.19
C GLU A 50 -13.07 7.05 9.41
N ASN A 51 -13.65 6.43 10.42
CA ASN A 51 -12.94 5.97 11.62
C ASN A 51 -12.06 4.75 11.35
N GLU A 52 -12.58 3.75 10.63
CA GLU A 52 -11.79 2.60 10.19
C GLU A 52 -10.63 3.05 9.32
N MET A 53 -10.92 3.81 8.25
CA MET A 53 -9.94 4.23 7.26
C MET A 53 -8.82 5.02 7.93
N ARG A 54 -9.14 5.95 8.84
CA ARG A 54 -8.13 6.74 9.56
C ARG A 54 -7.21 5.85 10.40
N LYS A 55 -7.76 4.84 11.08
CA LYS A 55 -6.98 3.91 11.92
C LYS A 55 -6.03 3.08 11.07
N ARG A 56 -6.53 2.46 10.00
CA ARG A 56 -5.74 1.61 9.11
C ARG A 56 -4.69 2.42 8.33
N SER A 57 -5.13 3.43 7.59
CA SER A 57 -4.26 4.17 6.67
C SER A 57 -3.13 4.91 7.39
N THR A 58 -3.36 5.42 8.61
CA THR A 58 -2.30 6.06 9.41
C THR A 58 -1.13 5.10 9.68
N VAL A 59 -1.42 3.83 10.00
CA VAL A 59 -0.39 2.82 10.22
C VAL A 59 0.42 2.60 8.96
N ASP A 60 -0.23 2.48 7.81
CA ASP A 60 0.42 2.22 6.52
C ASP A 60 1.21 3.43 5.99
N VAL A 61 0.70 4.65 6.17
CA VAL A 61 1.41 5.90 5.86
C VAL A 61 2.71 5.97 6.68
N LEU A 62 2.63 5.76 8.00
CA LEU A 62 3.79 5.84 8.88
C LEU A 62 4.81 4.73 8.58
N LYS A 63 4.33 3.51 8.33
CA LYS A 63 5.17 2.37 7.95
C LYS A 63 5.90 2.63 6.63
N SER A 64 5.18 3.13 5.62
CA SER A 64 5.74 3.47 4.30
C SER A 64 6.76 4.61 4.40
N ARG A 65 6.47 5.64 5.21
CA ARG A 65 7.41 6.73 5.49
C ARG A 65 8.68 6.21 6.16
N SER A 66 8.56 5.38 7.20
CA SER A 66 9.70 4.79 7.90
C SER A 66 10.58 3.96 6.95
N MET A 67 9.97 3.12 6.11
CA MET A 67 10.70 2.35 5.11
C MET A 67 11.42 3.25 4.09
N ALA A 68 10.75 4.29 3.59
CA ALA A 68 11.35 5.23 2.65
C ALA A 68 12.58 5.96 3.24
N LEU A 69 12.50 6.36 4.52
CA LEU A 69 13.65 6.93 5.23
C LEU A 69 14.79 5.92 5.39
N ASN A 70 14.48 4.68 5.76
CA ASN A 70 15.49 3.61 5.89
C ASN A 70 16.14 3.24 4.56
N MET A 71 15.42 3.37 3.43
CA MET A 71 15.94 3.12 2.09
C MET A 71 16.80 4.27 1.56
N SER A 72 16.49 5.51 1.95
CA SER A 72 17.25 6.70 1.56
C SER A 72 18.46 6.96 2.47
N ALA A 73 18.50 6.36 3.65
CA ALA A 73 19.64 6.45 4.54
C ALA A 73 20.91 5.83 3.90
N PRO A 74 22.09 6.46 4.06
CA PRO A 74 23.33 5.91 3.57
C PRO A 74 23.62 4.58 4.26
N VAL A 75 24.07 3.59 3.48
CA VAL A 75 24.39 2.26 3.97
C VAL A 75 25.89 1.97 3.83
N GLY A 76 26.47 1.30 4.82
CA GLY A 76 27.90 0.95 4.81
C GLY A 76 28.27 -0.08 3.73
N LEU A 77 29.57 -0.34 3.60
CA LEU A 77 30.13 -1.25 2.58
C LEU A 77 29.53 -2.66 2.64
N LEU A 78 29.42 -3.25 3.84
CA LEU A 78 28.86 -4.59 4.02
C LEU A 78 27.42 -4.69 3.52
N ARG A 79 26.58 -3.72 3.90
CA ARG A 79 25.16 -3.71 3.53
C ARG A 79 24.98 -3.43 2.03
N THR A 80 25.84 -2.59 1.44
CA THR A 80 25.90 -2.39 -0.02
C THR A 80 26.25 -3.68 -0.75
N PHE A 81 27.26 -4.41 -0.27
CA PHE A 81 27.63 -5.71 -0.82
C PHE A 81 26.48 -6.71 -0.75
N ILE A 82 25.85 -6.87 0.42
CA ILE A 82 24.70 -7.76 0.61
C ILE A 82 23.55 -7.38 -0.34
N ARG A 83 23.21 -6.09 -0.44
CA ARG A 83 22.18 -5.59 -1.37
C ARG A 83 22.51 -5.97 -2.81
N ASN A 84 23.74 -5.74 -3.26
CA ASN A 84 24.16 -6.03 -4.63
C ASN A 84 24.14 -7.54 -4.92
N CYS A 85 24.56 -8.38 -3.98
CA CYS A 85 24.46 -9.83 -4.10
C CYS A 85 23.01 -10.31 -4.20
N SER A 86 22.13 -9.78 -3.34
CA SER A 86 20.69 -10.09 -3.38
C SER A 86 20.07 -9.69 -4.72
N LEU A 87 20.35 -8.48 -5.23
CA LEU A 87 19.82 -8.02 -6.53
C LEU A 87 20.31 -8.89 -7.70
N LYS A 88 21.60 -9.27 -7.72
CA LYS A 88 22.14 -10.18 -8.73
C LYS A 88 21.47 -11.55 -8.69
N PHE A 89 21.23 -12.07 -7.48
CA PHE A 89 20.55 -13.35 -7.30
C PHE A 89 19.09 -13.29 -7.77
N THR A 90 18.34 -12.27 -7.39
CA THR A 90 16.97 -12.07 -7.88
C THR A 90 16.92 -11.97 -9.40
N ASN A 91 17.84 -11.23 -10.02
CA ASN A 91 17.94 -11.13 -11.48
C ASN A 91 18.26 -12.48 -12.14
N PHE A 92 19.13 -13.29 -11.52
CA PHE A 92 19.42 -14.65 -11.99
C PHE A 92 18.16 -15.53 -11.96
N ILE A 93 17.41 -15.51 -10.86
CA ILE A 93 16.16 -16.28 -10.71
C ILE A 93 15.12 -15.85 -11.74
N LEU A 94 14.93 -14.54 -11.96
CA LEU A 94 13.98 -14.01 -12.95
C LEU A 94 14.36 -14.39 -14.38
N ASN A 95 15.65 -14.30 -14.74
CA ASN A 95 16.11 -14.73 -16.05
C ASN A 95 15.92 -16.24 -16.24
N PHE A 96 16.26 -17.04 -15.23
CA PHE A 96 16.07 -18.49 -15.29
C PHE A 96 14.60 -18.87 -15.48
N SER A 97 13.68 -18.25 -14.72
CA SER A 97 12.24 -18.52 -14.85
C SER A 97 11.70 -18.08 -16.21
N SER A 98 12.20 -16.97 -16.77
CA SER A 98 11.82 -16.51 -18.12
C SER A 98 12.26 -17.47 -19.22
N ILE A 99 13.48 -18.02 -19.11
CA ILE A 99 14.01 -19.02 -20.05
C ILE A 99 13.18 -20.30 -19.94
N PHE A 100 12.93 -20.77 -18.72
CA PHE A 100 12.12 -21.97 -18.47
C PHE A 100 10.70 -21.83 -19.03
N ARG A 101 10.06 -20.67 -18.86
CA ARG A 101 8.73 -20.40 -19.41
C ARG A 101 8.72 -20.44 -20.95
N LYS A 102 9.79 -19.98 -21.61
CA LYS A 102 9.96 -20.06 -23.08
C LYS A 102 10.12 -21.50 -23.61
N TYR A 103 10.51 -22.46 -22.78
CA TYR A 103 10.64 -23.87 -23.19
C TYR A 103 9.38 -24.72 -22.93
N ILE A 104 8.39 -24.17 -22.21
CA ILE A 104 7.14 -24.85 -21.86
C ILE A 104 5.96 -24.38 -22.74
N GLU A 105 6.03 -23.17 -23.29
CA GLU A 105 5.14 -22.66 -24.34
C GLU A 105 5.64 -23.02 -25.75
#